data_AF-A0A0F9Q4S5-F1
#
_entry.id   AF-A0A0F9Q4S5-F1
#
_cell.length_a   1.000
_cell.length_b   1.000
_cell.length_c   1.000
_cell.angle_alpha   90.00
_cell.angle_beta   90.00
_cell.angle_gamma   90.00
#
_symmetry.space_group_name_H-M   'P 1'
#
loop_
_entity.id
_entity.type
_entity.pdbx_description
1 polymer ?
#
loop_
_entity_poly.entity_id
_entity_poly.type
_entity_poly.pdbx_seq_one_letter_code
_entity_poly.pdbx_strand_id
1 'polypeptide(L)'
;MSTLPLTTNLHEFVERLRLHLGDLDEDSYTHEDEWLRVALISAVEMLMPRWNFKYLLNGEDDVYRNSSIRFLFPEPPVVARGDVWPIVLQASIIMKEGSLENLSWSLGAWRDAEISYSNLEGSRAKGRSIERDIEMLDTMLPWRGKRLASPVKGHLPGYLGNPYETD
;
A
#
# COMPACT_ATOMS: atom_id res chain seq x y z
N MET A 1 17.30 21.38 -24.14
CA MET A 1 17.77 20.86 -22.85
C MET A 1 16.56 20.24 -22.16
N SER A 2 16.49 18.90 -22.06
CA SER A 2 15.45 18.24 -21.26
C SER A 2 15.80 18.48 -19.79
N THR A 3 15.04 19.32 -19.11
CA THR A 3 15.10 19.42 -17.65
C THR A 3 14.63 18.10 -17.08
N LEU A 4 15.51 17.38 -16.38
CA LEU A 4 15.12 16.18 -15.65
C LEU A 4 14.03 16.56 -14.63
N PRO A 5 13.00 15.72 -14.45
CA PRO A 5 11.97 15.97 -13.45
C PRO A 5 12.61 16.01 -12.06
N LEU A 6 12.12 16.88 -11.18
CA LEU A 6 12.54 16.90 -9.79
C LEU A 6 12.09 15.59 -9.13
N THR A 7 13.01 14.91 -8.45
CA THR A 7 12.77 13.64 -7.77
C THR A 7 12.88 13.80 -6.26
N THR A 8 12.31 12.86 -5.51
CA THR A 8 12.44 12.77 -4.05
C THR A 8 12.60 11.32 -3.64
N ASN A 9 13.59 11.07 -2.78
CA ASN A 9 13.89 9.75 -2.26
C ASN A 9 12.95 9.41 -1.09
N LEU A 10 12.37 8.22 -1.10
CA LEU A 10 11.42 7.77 -0.08
C LEU A 10 12.05 7.51 1.29
N HIS A 11 13.39 7.50 1.40
CA HIS A 11 14.09 7.30 2.67
C HIS A 11 13.68 8.34 3.72
N GLU A 12 13.31 9.57 3.32
CA GLU A 12 12.82 10.61 4.25
C GLU A 12 11.52 10.23 4.99
N PHE A 13 10.82 9.17 4.56
CA PHE A 13 9.60 8.67 5.22
C PHE A 13 9.84 7.44 6.10
N VAL A 14 11.06 6.91 6.18
CA VAL A 14 11.39 5.74 6.99
C VAL A 14 11.07 5.98 8.47
N GLU A 15 11.49 7.11 9.04
CA GLU A 15 11.19 7.46 10.44
C GLU A 15 9.68 7.49 10.72
N ARG A 16 8.88 7.98 9.76
CA ARG A 16 7.42 8.01 9.89
C ARG A 16 6.81 6.61 9.87
N LEU A 17 7.35 5.74 9.03
CA LEU A 17 6.95 4.34 8.97
C LEU A 17 7.33 3.59 10.26
N ARG A 18 8.55 3.80 10.77
CA ARG A 18 9.00 3.25 12.07
C ARG A 18 8.05 3.66 13.20
N LEU A 19 7.74 4.96 13.26
CA LEU A 19 6.80 5.50 14.25
C LEU A 19 5.43 4.84 14.16
N HIS A 20 4.90 4.62 12.95
CA HIS A 20 3.60 3.97 12.75
C HIS A 20 3.63 2.46 13.06
N LEU A 21 4.76 1.79 12.82
CA LEU A 21 4.98 0.39 13.18
C LEU A 21 5.23 0.19 14.67
N GLY A 22 5.60 1.26 15.39
CA GLY A 22 6.03 1.19 16.79
C GLY A 22 7.48 0.70 16.96
N ASP A 23 8.29 0.75 15.90
CA ASP A 23 9.70 0.33 15.91
C ASP A 23 10.60 1.52 16.28
N LEU A 24 10.59 1.87 17.57
CA LEU A 24 11.18 3.11 18.12
C LEU A 24 12.49 2.88 18.89
N ASP A 25 12.93 1.63 19.05
CA ASP A 25 14.14 1.31 19.79
C ASP A 25 15.37 1.50 18.90
N GLU A 26 16.04 2.64 19.06
CA GLU A 26 17.23 3.01 18.26
C GLU A 26 18.39 2.02 18.46
N ASP A 27 18.47 1.36 19.61
CA ASP A 27 19.54 0.40 19.93
C ASP A 27 19.29 -0.98 19.30
N SER A 28 18.03 -1.31 18.97
CA SER A 28 17.64 -2.62 18.47
C SER A 28 16.37 -2.56 17.61
N TYR A 29 16.46 -1.92 16.46
CA TYR A 29 15.36 -1.91 15.50
C TYR A 29 14.94 -3.32 15.07
N THR A 30 13.63 -3.54 15.00
CA THR A 30 13.03 -4.79 14.53
C THR A 30 13.17 -4.94 13.01
N HIS A 31 13.05 -3.83 12.29
CA HIS A 31 13.14 -3.79 10.84
C HIS A 31 14.38 -3.01 10.40
N GLU A 32 15.08 -3.52 9.38
CA GLU A 32 16.17 -2.80 8.73
C GLU A 32 15.62 -1.69 7.82
N ASP A 33 16.34 -0.56 7.72
CA ASP A 33 15.91 0.61 6.93
C ASP A 33 15.70 0.28 5.45
N GLU A 34 16.52 -0.61 4.88
CA GLU A 34 16.39 -1.00 3.47
C GLU A 34 15.07 -1.72 3.19
N TRP A 35 14.61 -2.56 4.12
CA TRP A 35 13.31 -3.24 3.99
C TRP A 35 12.15 -2.25 4.10
N LEU A 36 12.26 -1.27 4.99
CA LEU A 36 11.29 -0.18 5.12
C LEU A 36 11.25 0.69 3.86
N ARG A 37 12.42 0.99 3.27
CA ARG A 37 12.52 1.71 2.00
C ARG A 37 11.86 0.92 0.86
N VAL A 38 12.13 -0.37 0.74
CA VAL A 38 11.48 -1.24 -0.26
C VAL A 38 9.95 -1.24 -0.08
N ALA A 39 9.47 -1.35 1.16
CA ALA A 39 8.04 -1.29 1.44
C ALA A 39 7.41 0.05 1.03
N LEU A 40 8.11 1.17 1.23
CA LEU A 40 7.67 2.50 0.78
C LEU A 40 7.63 2.60 -0.75
N ILE A 41 8.61 2.04 -1.45
CA ILE A 41 8.64 2.01 -2.92
C ILE A 41 7.44 1.22 -3.46
N SER A 42 7.25 -0.01 -2.97
CA SER A 42 6.11 -0.86 -3.34
C SER A 42 4.76 -0.21 -2.97
N ALA A 43 4.70 0.52 -1.85
CA ALA A 43 3.52 1.29 -1.48
C ALA A 43 3.16 2.35 -2.52
N VAL A 44 4.15 3.10 -3.02
CA VAL A 44 3.90 4.08 -4.10
C VAL A 44 3.38 3.40 -5.35
N GLU A 45 3.99 2.28 -5.77
CA GLU A 45 3.53 1.48 -6.93
C GLU A 45 2.08 1.03 -6.80
N MET A 46 1.71 0.47 -5.66
CA MET A 46 0.35 -0.01 -5.39
C MET A 46 -0.68 1.12 -5.34
N LEU A 47 -0.26 2.31 -4.92
CA LEU A 47 -1.13 3.49 -4.83
C LEU A 47 -1.22 4.27 -6.14
N MET A 48 -0.34 4.04 -7.13
CA MET A 48 -0.39 4.75 -8.42
C MET A 48 -1.79 4.70 -9.05
N PRO A 49 -2.48 3.54 -9.16
CA PRO A 49 -3.82 3.50 -9.75
C PRO A 49 -4.87 4.25 -8.90
N ARG A 50 -4.77 4.22 -7.56
CA ARG A 50 -5.67 4.95 -6.66
C ARG A 50 -5.55 6.46 -6.86
N TRP A 51 -4.33 6.94 -7.08
CA TRP A 51 -3.99 8.33 -7.34
C TRP A 51 -4.08 8.78 -8.79
N ASN A 52 -4.55 7.93 -9.72
CA ASN A 52 -4.52 8.24 -11.16
C ASN A 52 -3.12 8.51 -11.70
N PHE A 53 -2.11 7.83 -11.17
CA PHE A 53 -0.71 8.01 -11.57
C PHE A 53 -0.20 9.43 -11.31
N LYS A 54 -0.66 10.07 -10.22
CA LYS A 54 -0.15 11.37 -9.73
C LYS A 54 1.35 11.32 -9.48
N TYR A 55 1.81 10.25 -8.85
CA TYR A 55 3.21 10.00 -8.54
C TYR A 55 3.70 8.80 -9.34
N LEU A 56 4.95 8.88 -9.80
CA LEU A 56 5.63 7.86 -10.59
C LEU A 56 7.02 7.62 -10.02
N LEU A 57 7.60 6.46 -10.31
CA LEU A 57 8.97 6.10 -9.93
C LEU A 57 9.89 6.13 -11.14
N ASN A 58 11.12 6.59 -10.96
CA ASN A 58 12.16 6.54 -11.98
C ASN A 58 12.94 5.20 -11.91
N GLY A 59 13.99 5.05 -12.72
CA GLY A 59 14.83 3.84 -12.69
C GLY A 59 15.72 3.68 -11.46
N GLU A 60 15.71 4.66 -10.55
CA GLU A 60 16.46 4.69 -9.28
C GLU A 60 15.51 4.58 -8.07
N ASP A 61 14.23 4.28 -8.31
CA ASP A 61 13.14 4.22 -7.32
C ASP A 61 12.86 5.55 -6.59
N ASP A 62 13.29 6.68 -7.15
CA ASP A 62 12.88 7.99 -6.65
C ASP A 62 11.53 8.40 -7.23
N VAL A 63 10.72 9.05 -6.39
CA VAL A 63 9.40 9.53 -6.75
C VAL A 63 9.51 10.85 -7.50
N TYR A 64 8.75 11.00 -8.58
CA TYR A 64 8.53 12.27 -9.25
C TYR A 64 7.04 12.48 -9.56
N ARG A 65 6.65 13.74 -9.80
CA ARG A 65 5.28 14.09 -10.20
C ARG A 65 5.05 13.81 -11.68
N ASN A 66 3.91 13.21 -12.01
CA ASN A 66 3.49 13.05 -13.39
C ASN A 66 3.18 14.41 -14.02
N SER A 67 3.91 14.77 -15.08
CA SER A 67 3.75 16.02 -15.82
C SER A 67 2.38 16.18 -16.49
N SER A 68 1.66 15.07 -16.70
CA SER A 68 0.30 15.08 -17.27
C SER A 68 -0.77 15.52 -16.26
N ILE A 69 -0.42 15.65 -14.97
CA ILE A 69 -1.35 15.98 -13.90
C ILE A 69 -1.05 17.38 -13.38
N ARG A 70 -2.11 18.18 -13.20
CA ARG A 70 -2.00 19.50 -12.61
C ARG A 70 -1.99 19.39 -11.09
N PHE A 71 -0.93 19.88 -10.47
CA PHE A 71 -0.82 19.97 -9.02
C PHE A 71 -1.31 21.33 -8.52
N LEU A 72 -1.90 21.34 -7.33
CA LEU A 72 -2.38 22.57 -6.68
C LEU A 72 -1.23 23.42 -6.14
N PHE A 73 -0.15 22.77 -5.70
CA PHE A 73 1.02 23.42 -5.11
C PHE A 73 2.24 23.23 -6.01
N PRO A 74 3.14 24.22 -6.11
CA PRO A 74 4.40 24.06 -6.82
C PRO A 74 5.30 23.01 -6.12
N GLU A 75 6.27 22.47 -6.86
CA GLU A 75 7.39 21.72 -6.28
C GLU A 75 8.49 22.70 -5.83
N PRO A 76 9.29 22.39 -4.80
CA PRO A 76 9.16 21.29 -3.83
C PRO A 76 8.12 21.57 -2.72
N PRO A 77 7.58 20.53 -2.04
CA PRO A 77 7.98 19.11 -2.07
C PRO A 77 7.36 18.31 -3.24
N VAL A 78 8.03 17.25 -3.72
CA VAL A 78 7.50 16.39 -4.80
C VAL A 78 6.24 15.66 -4.33
N VAL A 79 6.31 14.96 -3.20
CA VAL A 79 5.11 14.37 -2.57
C VAL A 79 4.39 15.44 -1.79
N ALA A 80 3.08 15.61 -2.02
CA ALA A 80 2.32 16.60 -1.28
C ALA A 80 2.12 16.10 0.15
N ARG A 81 2.14 17.02 1.12
CA ARG A 81 2.07 16.68 2.56
C ARG A 81 0.90 15.76 2.92
N GLY A 82 -0.27 15.95 2.29
CA GLY A 82 -1.46 15.11 2.52
C GLY A 82 -1.36 13.70 1.94
N ASP A 83 -0.49 13.48 0.95
CA ASP A 83 -0.32 12.17 0.30
C ASP A 83 0.78 11.32 0.94
N VAL A 84 1.57 11.88 1.88
CA VAL A 84 2.62 11.11 2.57
C VAL A 84 2.02 10.00 3.44
N TRP A 85 0.96 10.30 4.19
CA TRP A 85 0.40 9.33 5.13
C TRP A 85 -0.19 8.08 4.48
N PRO A 86 -0.90 8.19 3.34
CA PRO A 86 -1.25 7.02 2.54
C PRO A 86 -0.08 6.11 2.16
N ILE A 87 1.07 6.67 1.77
CA ILE A 87 2.28 5.88 1.45
C ILE A 87 2.72 5.11 2.70
N VAL A 88 2.80 5.79 3.84
CA VAL A 88 3.18 5.19 5.13
C VAL A 88 2.22 4.07 5.54
N LEU A 89 0.91 4.29 5.42
CA LEU A 89 -0.11 3.29 5.75
C LEU A 89 -0.02 2.06 4.83
N GLN A 90 0.12 2.27 3.52
CA GLN A 90 0.25 1.15 2.59
C GLN A 90 1.56 0.37 2.82
N ALA A 91 2.67 1.04 3.14
CA ALA A 91 3.93 0.39 3.51
C ALA A 91 3.80 -0.40 4.82
N SER A 92 3.09 0.15 5.81
CA SER A 92 2.79 -0.54 7.07
C SER A 92 1.99 -1.82 6.83
N ILE A 93 0.98 -1.77 5.96
CA ILE A 93 0.19 -2.96 5.58
C ILE A 93 1.12 -4.04 4.99
N ILE A 94 1.97 -3.67 4.02
CA ILE A 94 2.93 -4.60 3.39
C ILE A 94 3.84 -5.25 4.45
N MET A 95 4.43 -4.46 5.35
CA MET A 95 5.32 -4.96 6.40
C MET A 95 4.60 -5.92 7.36
N LYS A 96 3.37 -5.58 7.74
CA LYS A 96 2.55 -6.41 8.64
C LYS A 96 2.11 -7.69 7.94
N GLU A 97 1.71 -7.65 6.68
CA GLU A 97 1.32 -8.83 5.89
C GLU A 97 2.49 -9.80 5.70
N GLY A 98 3.66 -9.33 5.27
CA GLY A 98 4.84 -10.21 5.09
C GLY A 98 5.26 -10.90 6.40
N SER A 99 5.18 -10.20 7.52
CA SER A 99 5.45 -10.81 8.83
C SER A 99 4.34 -11.80 9.26
N LEU A 100 3.10 -11.71 8.77
CA LEU A 100 2.05 -12.71 9.05
C LEU A 100 2.35 -14.04 8.36
N GLU A 101 2.86 -14.01 7.13
CA GLU A 101 3.27 -15.21 6.42
C GLU A 101 4.35 -15.96 7.21
N ASN A 102 5.38 -15.26 7.71
CA ASN A 102 6.44 -15.86 8.55
C ASN A 102 5.89 -16.55 9.82
N LEU A 103 4.85 -15.99 10.45
CA LEU A 103 4.19 -16.61 11.60
C LEU A 103 3.37 -17.84 11.21
N SER A 104 2.76 -17.85 10.02
CA SER A 104 1.95 -18.97 9.52
C SER A 104 2.78 -20.25 9.30
N TRP A 105 4.04 -20.10 8.88
CA TRP A 105 4.99 -21.22 8.78
C TRP A 105 5.44 -21.74 10.15
N SER A 106 5.52 -20.88 11.18
CA SER A 106 5.85 -21.30 12.56
C SER A 106 4.75 -22.13 13.23
N LEU A 107 3.48 -21.98 12.80
CA LEU A 107 2.33 -22.73 13.34
C LEU A 107 2.37 -24.23 12.99
N GLY A 108 3.12 -24.64 11.97
CA GLY A 108 3.30 -26.03 11.58
C GLY A 108 4.33 -26.80 12.41
N ALA A 109 5.09 -26.14 13.28
CA ALA A 109 6.31 -26.75 13.83
C ALA A 109 6.16 -27.38 15.23
N TRP A 110 5.19 -27.02 16.07
CA TRP A 110 5.14 -27.55 17.45
C TRP A 110 3.72 -27.94 17.87
N ARG A 111 3.52 -29.26 17.91
CA ARG A 111 2.31 -29.98 18.31
C ARG A 111 2.14 -29.96 19.83
N ASP A 112 2.07 -28.77 20.41
CA ASP A 112 1.77 -28.56 21.83
C ASP A 112 0.57 -27.60 21.97
N ALA A 113 -0.49 -28.07 22.61
CA ALA A 113 -1.81 -27.44 22.61
C ALA A 113 -1.90 -26.20 23.53
N GLU A 114 -0.87 -25.96 24.36
CA GLU A 114 -0.82 -24.83 25.30
C GLU A 114 -0.23 -23.54 24.69
N ILE A 115 0.64 -23.66 23.70
CA ILE A 115 1.29 -22.51 23.01
C ILE A 115 0.39 -21.94 21.90
N SER A 116 -0.61 -22.71 21.45
CA SER A 116 -1.43 -22.41 20.28
C SER A 116 -2.37 -21.21 20.49
N TYR A 117 -2.83 -20.95 21.71
CA TYR A 117 -3.73 -19.83 22.00
C TYR A 117 -3.03 -18.46 21.93
N SER A 118 -1.80 -18.36 22.44
CA SER A 118 -1.02 -17.10 22.45
C SER A 118 -0.69 -16.63 21.03
N ASN A 119 -0.27 -17.54 20.16
CA ASN A 119 0.05 -17.23 18.76
C ASN A 119 -1.20 -16.87 17.95
N LEU A 120 -2.34 -17.49 18.25
CA LEU A 120 -3.61 -17.21 17.58
C LEU A 120 -4.19 -15.85 17.99
N GLU A 121 -4.02 -15.45 19.24
CA GLU A 121 -4.37 -14.11 19.72
C GLU A 121 -3.45 -13.04 19.12
N GLY A 122 -2.14 -13.30 19.02
CA GLY A 122 -1.19 -12.43 18.33
C GLY A 122 -1.53 -12.22 16.85
N SER A 123 -1.86 -13.30 16.13
CA SER A 123 -2.31 -13.23 14.73
C SER A 123 -3.60 -12.42 14.58
N ARG A 124 -4.59 -12.61 15.48
CA ARG A 124 -5.84 -11.83 15.51
C ARG A 124 -5.61 -10.36 15.81
N ALA A 125 -4.72 -10.03 16.75
CA ALA A 125 -4.37 -8.65 17.08
C ALA A 125 -3.70 -7.95 15.89
N LYS A 126 -2.83 -8.67 15.19
CA LYS A 126 -2.16 -8.17 13.99
C LYS A 126 -3.11 -8.00 12.81
N GLY A 127 -4.00 -8.96 12.56
CA GLY A 127 -5.07 -8.84 11.56
C GLY A 127 -5.94 -7.60 11.82
N ARG A 128 -6.36 -7.38 13.07
CA ARG A 128 -7.08 -6.15 13.46
C ARG A 128 -6.26 -4.88 13.24
N SER A 129 -4.94 -4.93 13.41
CA SER A 129 -4.10 -3.76 13.11
C SER A 129 -4.03 -3.48 11.62
N ILE A 130 -3.96 -4.49 10.76
CA ILE A 130 -3.95 -4.33 9.30
C ILE A 130 -5.29 -3.77 8.84
N GLU A 131 -6.39 -4.33 9.35
CA GLU A 131 -7.74 -3.86 9.03
C GLU A 131 -7.92 -2.36 9.36
N ARG A 132 -7.45 -1.91 10.53
CA ARG A 132 -7.44 -0.47 10.88
C ARG A 132 -6.63 0.38 9.92
N ASP A 133 -5.46 -0.10 9.48
CA ASP A 133 -4.61 0.63 8.52
C ASP A 133 -5.31 0.71 7.14
N ILE A 134 -5.98 -0.36 6.71
CA ILE A 134 -6.77 -0.41 5.47
C ILE A 134 -7.94 0.57 5.55
N GLU A 135 -8.71 0.55 6.64
CA GLU A 135 -9.84 1.48 6.83
C GLU A 135 -9.38 2.95 6.81
N MET A 136 -8.25 3.25 7.46
CA MET A 136 -7.67 4.59 7.44
C MET A 136 -7.20 4.98 6.03
N LEU A 137 -6.57 4.05 5.32
CA LEU A 137 -6.14 4.27 3.94
C LEU A 137 -7.34 4.52 3.01
N ASP A 138 -8.39 3.73 3.12
CA ASP A 138 -9.61 3.87 2.30
C ASP A 138 -10.38 5.16 2.63
N THR A 139 -10.28 5.66 3.86
CA THR A 139 -10.82 6.97 4.25
C THR A 139 -10.06 8.11 3.56
N MET A 140 -8.73 7.99 3.45
CA MET A 140 -7.87 9.01 2.82
C MET A 140 -7.88 8.95 1.30
N LEU A 141 -7.84 7.73 0.77
CA LEU A 141 -7.77 7.39 -0.65
C LEU A 141 -8.79 6.30 -0.95
N PRO A 142 -10.07 6.68 -1.03
CA PRO A 142 -11.11 5.75 -1.39
C PRO A 142 -10.78 5.17 -2.75
N TRP A 143 -10.84 3.84 -2.85
CA TRP A 143 -10.77 3.20 -4.16
C TRP A 143 -11.79 3.87 -5.07
N ARG A 144 -11.43 4.11 -6.34
CA ARG A 144 -12.32 4.71 -7.35
C ARG A 144 -13.52 3.80 -7.73
N GLY A 145 -13.86 2.86 -6.85
CA GLY A 145 -14.82 1.77 -6.98
C GLY A 145 -16.21 2.05 -6.43
N LYS A 146 -16.70 3.29 -6.47
CA LYS A 146 -18.05 3.42 -7.04
C LYS A 146 -17.88 3.79 -8.50
N ARG A 147 -17.57 2.76 -9.32
CA ARG A 147 -17.89 2.84 -10.75
C ARG A 147 -19.40 3.15 -10.80
N LEU A 148 -19.76 4.40 -11.08
CA LEU A 148 -21.15 4.82 -11.24
C LEU A 148 -21.85 4.07 -12.40
N ALA A 149 -21.08 3.38 -13.22
CA ALA A 149 -21.55 2.39 -14.16
C ALA A 149 -20.82 1.06 -13.91
N SER A 150 -21.49 0.15 -13.20
CA SER A 150 -21.34 -1.27 -13.48
C SER A 150 -21.95 -1.53 -14.86
N PRO A 151 -21.32 -2.31 -15.76
CA PRO A 151 -22.01 -2.75 -16.96
C PRO A 151 -23.28 -3.48 -16.50
N VAL A 152 -24.44 -2.96 -16.90
CA VAL A 152 -25.69 -3.73 -16.82
C VAL A 152 -25.40 -5.02 -17.59
N LYS A 153 -25.73 -6.19 -17.01
CA LYS A 153 -25.77 -7.43 -17.79
C LYS A 153 -26.72 -7.17 -18.97
N GLY A 154 -26.15 -6.84 -20.11
CA GLY A 154 -26.86 -6.32 -21.26
C GLY A 154 -25.88 -6.29 -22.41
N HIS A 155 -25.90 -7.40 -23.14
CA HIS A 155 -25.28 -7.68 -24.43
C HIS A 155 -23.88 -7.09 -24.67
N LEU A 156 -22.88 -7.98 -24.65
CA LEU A 156 -21.57 -7.68 -25.21
C LEU A 156 -21.74 -7.27 -26.69
N PRO A 157 -21.23 -6.10 -27.12
CA PRO A 157 -21.28 -5.71 -28.52
C PRO A 157 -20.40 -6.66 -29.32
N GLY A 158 -21.04 -7.50 -30.15
CA GLY A 158 -20.36 -8.48 -31.00
C GLY A 158 -21.04 -9.84 -31.15
N TYR A 159 -22.04 -10.16 -30.34
CA TYR A 159 -22.80 -11.42 -30.47
C TYR A 159 -24.29 -11.16 -30.69
N LEU A 160 -24.73 -11.26 -31.95
CA LEU A 160 -26.14 -11.39 -32.31
C LEU A 160 -26.56 -12.87 -32.11
N GLY A 161 -27.47 -13.14 -31.18
CA GLY A 161 -28.11 -14.46 -31.01
C GLY A 161 -27.39 -15.43 -30.06
N ASN A 162 -27.16 -15.05 -28.80
CA ASN A 162 -26.63 -15.96 -27.79
C ASN A 162 -27.71 -16.99 -27.35
N PRO A 163 -27.54 -18.30 -27.58
CA PRO A 163 -28.55 -19.31 -27.23
C PRO A 163 -28.70 -19.58 -25.72
N TYR A 164 -27.86 -18.96 -24.88
CA TYR A 164 -27.90 -19.09 -23.42
C TYR A 164 -28.60 -17.93 -22.71
N GLU A 165 -29.18 -16.98 -23.46
CA GLU A 165 -30.08 -15.95 -22.94
C GLU A 165 -31.53 -16.39 -23.19
N THR A 166 -32.08 -17.18 -22.28
CA THR A 166 -33.53 -17.40 -22.16
C THR A 166 -33.96 -17.02 -20.74
N ASP A 167 -35.08 -16.28 -20.65
CA ASP A 167 -35.64 -15.68 -19.43
C ASP A 167 -35.65 -16.58 -18.18
#